data_AF-A0A1A8SCQ0-F1
#
_entry.id   AF-A0A1A8SCQ0-F1
#
_cell.length_a   1.000
_cell.length_b   1.000
_cell.length_c   1.000
_cell.angle_alpha   90.00
_cell.angle_beta   90.00
_cell.angle_gamma   90.00
#
_symmetry.space_group_name_H-M   'P 1'
#
loop_
_entity.id
_entity.type
_entity.pdbx_description
1 polymer ?
#
loop_
_entity_poly.entity_id
_entity_poly.type
_entity_poly.pdbx_seq_one_letter_code
_entity_poly.pdbx_strand_id
1 'polypeptide(L)'
;MDLFTRMGSHSLPPQNGMKSAIEMMAHKAILQEPKYIVDCFSTPMSHVKLKLPDKDSVLNLYELKKPTGKRVMQLFETTKVVLSQREQATFYHLQRYVKNADQAKAEKILRFCTGSSVICVEKI
;
A
#
# COMPACT_ATOMS: atom_id res chain seq x y z
N MET A 1 -14.27 -25.59 -3.77
CA MET A 1 -14.87 -25.60 -5.12
C MET A 1 -15.16 -24.21 -5.68
N ASP A 2 -15.15 -23.13 -4.90
CA ASP A 2 -15.63 -21.79 -5.32
C ASP A 2 -14.67 -20.98 -6.22
N LEU A 3 -13.34 -21.07 -6.02
CA LEU A 3 -12.37 -20.26 -6.78
C LEU A 3 -12.37 -20.58 -8.29
N PHE A 4 -12.27 -21.86 -8.66
CA PHE A 4 -12.24 -22.28 -10.07
C PHE A 4 -13.51 -21.85 -10.80
N THR A 5 -14.68 -22.02 -10.17
CA THR A 5 -15.96 -21.65 -10.76
C THR A 5 -16.10 -20.14 -10.98
N ARG A 6 -15.66 -19.30 -10.03
CA ARG A 6 -15.62 -17.84 -10.22
C ARG A 6 -14.71 -17.42 -11.37
N MET A 7 -13.63 -18.17 -11.58
CA MET A 7 -12.71 -17.95 -12.67
C MET A 7 -13.14 -18.56 -14.01
N GLY A 8 -14.34 -19.18 -14.07
CA GLY A 8 -14.91 -19.78 -15.30
C GLY A 8 -14.49 -21.23 -15.56
N SER A 9 -13.89 -21.90 -14.57
CA SER A 9 -13.54 -23.32 -14.63
C SER A 9 -14.61 -24.14 -13.90
N HIS A 10 -15.38 -24.90 -14.68
CA HIS A 10 -16.48 -25.75 -14.18
C HIS A 10 -16.05 -27.22 -13.95
N SER A 11 -14.78 -27.54 -14.17
CA SER A 11 -14.20 -28.86 -13.95
C SER A 11 -12.74 -28.75 -13.50
N LEU A 12 -12.28 -29.70 -12.69
CA LEU A 12 -10.89 -29.75 -12.27
C LEU A 12 -10.00 -30.11 -13.49
N PRO A 13 -8.90 -29.38 -13.73
CA PRO A 13 -7.97 -29.72 -14.78
C PRO A 13 -7.36 -31.11 -14.55
N PRO A 14 -7.07 -31.89 -15.61
CA PRO A 14 -6.29 -33.12 -15.48
C PRO A 14 -4.88 -32.83 -14.92
N GLN A 15 -4.20 -33.82 -14.35
CA GLN A 15 -2.92 -33.64 -13.63
C GLN A 15 -1.85 -32.86 -14.40
N ASN A 16 -1.78 -33.00 -15.72
CA ASN A 16 -0.87 -32.29 -16.61
C ASN A 16 -1.36 -30.88 -17.03
N GLY A 17 -2.63 -30.56 -16.81
CA GLY A 17 -3.28 -29.30 -17.19
C GLY A 17 -3.36 -28.25 -16.07
N MET A 18 -2.99 -28.61 -14.83
CA MET A 18 -3.17 -27.74 -13.67
C MET A 18 -2.44 -26.39 -13.81
N LYS A 19 -1.19 -26.40 -14.29
CA LYS A 19 -0.40 -25.17 -14.49
C LYS A 19 -1.07 -24.24 -15.49
N SER A 20 -1.46 -24.76 -16.65
CA SER A 20 -2.11 -23.98 -17.71
C SER A 20 -3.45 -23.41 -17.24
N ALA A 21 -4.23 -24.18 -16.48
CA ALA A 21 -5.47 -23.69 -15.89
C ALA A 21 -5.22 -22.52 -14.93
N ILE A 22 -4.20 -22.60 -14.06
CA ILE A 22 -3.82 -21.51 -13.16
C ILE A 22 -3.38 -20.27 -13.93
N GLU A 23 -2.55 -20.42 -14.97
CA GLU A 23 -2.10 -19.32 -15.82
C GLU A 23 -3.27 -18.63 -16.54
N MET A 24 -4.24 -19.40 -17.04
CA MET A 24 -5.45 -18.87 -17.67
C MET A 24 -6.30 -18.08 -16.67
N MET A 25 -6.50 -18.60 -15.45
CA MET A 25 -7.22 -17.89 -14.41
C MET A 25 -6.50 -16.60 -14.01
N ALA A 26 -5.18 -16.65 -13.82
CA ALA A 26 -4.39 -15.46 -13.49
C ALA A 26 -4.46 -14.40 -14.59
N HIS A 27 -4.36 -14.80 -15.86
CA HIS A 27 -4.50 -13.91 -17.01
C HIS A 27 -5.89 -13.24 -17.02
N LYS A 28 -6.95 -13.99 -16.76
CA LYS A 28 -8.31 -13.45 -16.68
C LYS A 28 -8.45 -12.42 -15.56
N ALA A 29 -8.11 -12.78 -14.32
CA ALA A 29 -8.27 -11.91 -13.16
C ALA A 29 -7.38 -10.65 -13.21
N ILE A 30 -6.12 -10.80 -13.65
CA ILE A 30 -5.12 -9.74 -13.52
C ILE A 30 -5.10 -8.82 -14.75
N LEU A 31 -5.46 -9.35 -15.94
CA LEU A 31 -5.34 -8.60 -17.20
C LEU A 31 -6.69 -8.36 -17.88
N GLN A 32 -7.53 -9.39 -18.03
CA GLN A 32 -8.76 -9.27 -18.80
C GLN A 32 -9.86 -8.51 -18.06
N GLU A 33 -10.12 -8.87 -16.80
CA GLU A 33 -11.15 -8.23 -15.97
C GLU A 33 -10.90 -6.72 -15.73
N PRO A 34 -9.69 -6.27 -15.38
CA PRO A 34 -9.43 -4.84 -15.23
C PRO A 34 -9.23 -4.09 -16.55
N LYS A 35 -9.23 -4.77 -17.71
CA LYS A 35 -8.88 -4.19 -19.01
C LYS A 35 -9.65 -2.91 -19.31
N TYR A 36 -10.97 -2.91 -19.09
CA TYR A 36 -11.79 -1.73 -19.33
C TYR A 36 -11.31 -0.51 -18.53
N ILE A 37 -11.03 -0.70 -17.24
CA ILE A 37 -10.52 0.36 -16.37
C ILE A 37 -9.14 0.82 -16.84
N VAL A 38 -8.24 -0.11 -17.19
CA VAL A 38 -6.92 0.24 -17.72
C VAL A 38 -7.02 1.08 -18.98
N ASP A 39 -7.92 0.70 -19.91
CA ASP A 39 -8.15 1.41 -21.16
C ASP A 39 -8.72 2.82 -20.90
N CYS A 40 -9.66 2.98 -19.95
CA CYS A 40 -10.18 4.28 -19.51
C CYS A 40 -9.09 5.20 -18.92
N PHE A 41 -8.11 4.62 -18.23
CA PHE A 41 -7.01 5.36 -17.59
C PHE A 41 -5.80 5.57 -18.52
N SER A 42 -5.81 5.05 -19.74
CA SER A 42 -4.66 5.12 -20.67
C SER A 42 -4.16 6.56 -20.90
N THR A 43 -5.07 7.51 -21.18
CA THR A 43 -4.75 8.91 -21.40
C THR A 43 -4.15 9.60 -20.16
N PRO A 44 -4.80 9.62 -18.97
CA PRO A 44 -4.18 10.23 -17.79
C PRO A 44 -2.89 9.53 -17.38
N MET A 45 -2.78 8.20 -17.56
CA MET A 45 -1.57 7.44 -17.21
C MET A 45 -0.38 7.77 -18.12
N SER A 46 -0.59 8.25 -19.35
CA SER A 46 0.50 8.68 -20.23
C SER A 46 1.35 9.80 -19.61
N HIS A 47 0.72 10.71 -18.87
CA HIS A 47 1.41 11.79 -18.13
C HIS A 47 2.16 11.25 -16.92
N VAL A 48 1.60 10.24 -16.23
CA VAL A 48 2.24 9.59 -15.08
C VAL A 48 3.47 8.80 -15.53
N LYS A 49 3.41 8.14 -16.68
CA LYS A 49 4.51 7.35 -17.26
C LYS A 49 5.77 8.18 -17.50
N LEU A 50 5.66 9.49 -17.72
CA LEU A 50 6.82 10.38 -17.81
C LEU A 50 7.64 10.43 -16.51
N LYS A 51 6.98 10.27 -15.35
CA LYS A 51 7.61 10.27 -14.02
C LYS A 51 7.85 8.86 -13.48
N LEU A 52 7.03 7.90 -13.91
CA LEU A 52 7.09 6.49 -13.53
C LEU A 52 7.19 5.60 -14.78
N PRO A 53 8.35 5.59 -15.47
CA PRO A 53 8.48 4.99 -16.79
C PRO A 53 8.42 3.46 -16.79
N ASP A 54 8.79 2.83 -15.67
CA ASP A 54 8.96 1.39 -15.56
C ASP A 54 8.51 0.86 -14.18
N LYS A 55 8.51 -0.46 -14.04
CA LYS A 55 8.12 -1.16 -12.81
C LYS A 55 8.97 -0.70 -11.60
N ASP A 56 10.27 -0.52 -11.79
CA ASP A 56 11.19 -0.22 -10.69
C ASP A 56 10.96 1.20 -10.17
N SER A 57 10.65 2.16 -11.05
CA SER A 57 10.27 3.52 -10.65
C SER A 57 9.01 3.54 -9.76
N VAL A 58 8.02 2.68 -10.04
CA VAL A 58 6.80 2.53 -9.24
C VAL A 58 7.13 1.90 -7.88
N LEU A 59 7.94 0.84 -7.86
CA LEU A 59 8.37 0.18 -6.62
C LEU A 59 9.20 1.14 -5.74
N ASN A 60 10.10 1.91 -6.34
CA ASN A 60 10.88 2.92 -5.64
C ASN A 60 9.99 4.01 -5.04
N LEU A 61 8.96 4.47 -5.76
CA LEU A 61 7.99 5.41 -5.20
C LEU A 61 7.27 4.82 -3.98
N TYR A 62 6.89 3.53 -4.04
CA TYR A 62 6.25 2.86 -2.93
C TYR A 62 7.19 2.75 -1.72
N GLU A 63 8.45 2.33 -1.91
CA GLU A 63 9.44 2.27 -0.82
C GLU A 63 9.72 3.68 -0.25
N LEU A 64 9.75 4.71 -1.09
CA LEU A 64 9.79 6.10 -0.65
C LEU A 64 8.55 6.54 0.12
N LYS A 65 7.43 5.84 0.05
CA LYS A 65 6.20 6.15 0.81
C LYS A 65 5.95 5.18 1.96
N LYS A 66 6.77 4.14 2.06
CA LYS A 66 6.69 3.11 3.10
C LYS A 66 6.96 3.71 4.48
N PRO A 67 6.08 3.47 5.45
CA PRO A 67 6.28 3.97 6.80
C PRO A 67 7.40 3.21 7.48
N THR A 68 8.18 3.93 8.29
CA THR A 68 9.07 3.35 9.29
C THR A 68 8.82 4.07 10.61
N GLY A 69 9.19 3.49 11.74
CA GLY A 69 9.01 4.14 13.05
C GLY A 69 9.57 5.57 13.09
N LYS A 70 10.76 5.79 12.51
CA LYS A 70 11.36 7.13 12.38
C LYS A 70 10.50 8.06 11.52
N ARG A 71 10.02 7.60 10.37
CA ARG A 71 9.24 8.45 9.45
C ARG A 71 7.87 8.80 10.01
N VAL A 72 7.19 7.86 10.65
CA VAL A 72 5.88 8.12 11.27
C VAL A 72 6.03 9.08 12.45
N MET A 73 7.07 8.93 13.27
CA MET A 73 7.37 9.85 14.36
C MET A 73 7.62 11.29 13.89
N GLN A 74 8.20 11.48 12.69
CA GLN A 74 8.41 12.79 12.09
C GLN A 74 7.12 13.46 11.57
N LEU A 75 6.04 12.69 11.40
CA LEU A 75 4.75 13.24 11.00
C LEU A 75 4.03 13.90 12.17
N PHE A 76 4.30 13.49 13.42
CA PHE A 76 3.59 14.03 14.57
C PHE A 76 3.86 15.50 14.80
N GLU A 77 2.77 16.26 14.92
CA GLU A 77 2.78 17.68 15.20
C GLU A 77 1.78 18.03 16.28
N THR A 78 2.15 18.98 17.14
CA THR A 78 1.25 19.44 18.20
C THR A 78 0.45 20.63 17.71
N THR A 79 -0.86 20.61 17.93
CA THR A 79 -1.74 21.74 17.62
C THR A 79 -1.50 22.95 18.52
N LYS A 80 -0.87 22.75 19.67
CA LYS A 80 -0.49 23.82 20.61
C LYS A 80 0.91 24.33 20.30
N VAL A 81 1.07 25.65 20.31
CA VAL A 81 2.37 26.33 20.19
C VAL A 81 3.21 26.18 21.45
N VAL A 82 2.57 26.09 22.62
CA VAL A 82 3.24 25.89 23.91
C VAL A 82 2.60 24.72 24.64
N LEU A 83 3.43 23.75 25.04
CA LEU A 83 3.03 22.59 25.84
C LEU A 83 3.42 22.82 27.29
N SER A 84 2.57 22.37 28.22
CA SER A 84 3.00 22.20 29.60
C SER A 84 4.10 21.15 29.70
N GLN A 85 4.86 21.16 30.81
CA GLN A 85 5.93 20.18 31.03
C GLN A 85 5.43 18.72 30.94
N ARG A 86 4.21 18.45 31.44
CA ARG A 86 3.60 17.11 31.40
C ARG A 86 3.20 16.70 29.99
N GLU A 87 2.61 17.61 29.21
CA GLU A 87 2.26 17.36 27.81
C GLU A 87 3.52 17.12 26.97
N GLN A 88 4.55 17.94 27.15
CA GLN A 88 5.83 17.78 26.47
C GLN A 88 6.48 16.42 26.77
N ALA A 89 6.50 16.01 28.04
CA ALA A 89 7.01 14.70 28.43
C ALA A 89 6.21 13.55 27.79
N THR A 90 4.88 13.66 27.79
CA THR A 90 3.98 12.65 27.20
C THR A 90 4.20 12.54 25.69
N PHE A 91 4.34 13.68 25.00
CA PHE A 91 4.63 13.73 23.58
C PHE A 91 5.98 13.08 23.24
N TYR A 92 7.02 13.34 24.03
CA TYR A 92 8.32 12.68 23.86
C TYR A 92 8.24 11.16 24.07
N HIS A 93 7.47 10.69 25.05
CA HIS A 93 7.26 9.25 25.23
C HIS A 93 6.56 8.62 24.02
N LEU A 94 5.54 9.28 23.47
CA LEU A 94 4.87 8.84 22.24
C LEU A 94 5.85 8.79 21.05
N GLN A 95 6.60 9.87 20.82
CA GLN A 95 7.60 9.91 19.76
C GLN A 95 8.64 8.80 19.91
N ARG A 96 9.13 8.56 21.14
CA ARG A 96 10.07 7.47 21.42
C ARG A 96 9.44 6.09 21.16
N TYR A 97 8.18 5.89 21.54
CA TYR A 97 7.46 4.64 21.28
C TYR A 97 7.36 4.37 19.77
N VAL A 98 6.92 5.37 18.99
CA VAL A 98 6.75 5.24 17.54
C VAL A 98 8.09 5.10 16.82
N LYS A 99 9.12 5.85 17.23
CA LYS A 99 10.46 5.77 16.63
C LYS A 99 11.03 4.34 16.66
N ASN A 100 10.75 3.60 17.72
CA ASN A 100 11.24 2.23 17.93
C ASN A 100 10.25 1.15 17.45
N ALA A 101 9.17 1.54 16.76
CA ALA A 101 8.25 0.60 16.16
C ALA A 101 8.89 -0.14 14.99
N ASP A 102 8.69 -1.45 14.93
CA ASP A 102 8.96 -2.24 13.73
C ASP A 102 8.05 -1.82 12.56
N GLN A 103 8.30 -2.39 11.38
CA GLN A 103 7.57 -2.09 10.16
C GLN A 103 6.05 -2.27 10.31
N ALA A 104 5.62 -3.43 10.83
CA ALA A 104 4.21 -3.78 10.95
C ALA A 104 3.48 -2.85 11.94
N LYS A 105 4.15 -2.47 13.03
CA LYS A 105 3.61 -1.54 14.01
C LYS A 105 3.56 -0.10 13.47
N ALA A 106 4.57 0.34 12.72
CA ALA A 106 4.57 1.65 12.07
C ALA A 106 3.42 1.78 11.06
N GLU A 107 3.16 0.74 10.25
CA GLU A 107 2.01 0.69 9.33
C GLU A 107 0.67 0.78 10.06
N LYS A 108 0.52 0.07 11.19
CA LYS A 108 -0.70 0.12 12.01
C LYS A 108 -0.93 1.49 12.62
N ILE A 109 0.12 2.12 13.15
CA ILE A 109 0.04 3.48 13.73
C ILE A 109 -0.37 4.48 12.64
N LEU A 110 0.30 4.43 11.47
CA LEU A 110 -0.04 5.30 10.36
C LEU A 110 -1.49 5.10 9.88
N ARG A 111 -1.93 3.85 9.75
CA ARG A 111 -3.30 3.52 9.35
C ARG A 111 -4.32 3.98 10.37
N PHE A 112 -4.02 3.87 11.65
CA PHE A 112 -4.88 4.39 12.72
C PHE A 112 -5.06 5.91 12.59
N CYS A 113 -3.99 6.64 12.31
CA CYS A 113 -4.02 8.09 12.20
C CYS A 113 -4.62 8.61 10.88
N THR A 114 -4.46 7.88 9.77
CA THR A 114 -4.73 8.41 8.42
C THR A 114 -5.66 7.55 7.56
N GLY A 115 -6.00 6.34 8.00
CA GLY A 115 -6.68 5.33 7.18
C GLY A 115 -5.77 4.63 6.15
N SER A 116 -4.52 5.06 5.99
CA SER A 116 -3.58 4.52 5.00
C SER A 116 -2.39 3.81 5.65
N SER A 117 -1.88 2.74 5.03
CA SER A 117 -0.59 2.12 5.42
C SER A 117 0.62 2.67 4.64
N VAL A 118 0.42 3.70 3.81
CA VAL A 118 1.49 4.43 3.11
C VAL A 118 1.40 5.92 3.41
N ILE A 119 2.55 6.60 3.50
CA ILE A 119 2.64 8.01 3.90
C ILE A 119 2.14 8.91 2.77
N CYS A 120 0.90 9.39 2.89
CA CYS A 120 0.27 10.32 1.96
C CYS A 120 -0.03 11.69 2.58
N VAL A 121 0.42 11.93 3.80
CA VAL A 121 0.21 13.17 4.55
C VAL A 121 1.54 13.81 4.94
N GLU A 122 1.52 15.11 5.13
CA GLU A 122 2.70 15.86 5.61
C GLU A 122 2.83 15.79 7.13
N LYS A 123 1.69 15.78 7.84
CA LYS A 123 1.59 15.83 9.31
C LYS A 123 0.42 14.98 9.83
N ILE A 124 0.53 14.59 11.10
CA ILE A 124 -0.47 13.86 11.89
C ILE A 124 -0.60 14.53 13.26
#